data_AF-A0A538KIY0-F1
#
_entry.id   AF-A0A538KIY0-F1
#
_cell.length_a   1.000
_cell.length_b   1.000
_cell.length_c   1.000
_cell.angle_alpha   90.00
_cell.angle_beta   90.00
_cell.angle_gamma   90.00
#
_symmetry.space_group_name_H-M   'P 1'
#
loop_
_entity.id
_entity.type
_entity.pdbx_description
1 polymer ?
#
loop_
_entity_poly.entity_id
_entity_poly.type
_entity_poly.pdbx_seq_one_letter_code
_entity_poly.pdbx_strand_id
1 'polypeptide(L)'
;GLLDGLNDAGLAVSLTFGGDRRAGRGFAIPIVVRYLLETCASVPDAEAALARLPVQAPYNLTLLDRAGRRQTLFVGPGEAPRPARVVAATNHQASVSWTQYARATRTVERQRCLLALLDDPGVDEASFVGAFLRAPLRSVDYAGAFGTLYTAVLRPADGTVEYRWPSLTWRQALDDFDEGIRTVALAGVCESASTAM
;
A
#
# COMPACT_ATOMS: atom_id res chain seq x y z
N GLY A 1 -5.18 -5.93 -13.63
CA GLY A 1 -5.60 -5.30 -12.36
C GLY A 1 -4.51 -4.38 -11.87
N LEU A 2 -4.71 -3.67 -10.76
CA LEU A 2 -3.76 -2.72 -10.16
C LEU A 2 -3.54 -3.04 -8.67
N LEU A 3 -2.35 -2.74 -8.13
CA LEU A 3 -2.04 -2.90 -6.70
C LEU A 3 -2.23 -1.59 -5.92
N ASP A 4 -2.08 -0.47 -6.61
CA ASP A 4 -2.29 0.89 -6.13
C ASP A 4 -2.43 1.80 -7.36
N GLY A 5 -2.71 3.08 -7.14
CA GLY A 5 -2.66 4.10 -8.18
C GLY A 5 -3.33 5.40 -7.80
N LEU A 6 -3.26 6.36 -8.73
CA LEU A 6 -3.91 7.67 -8.72
C LEU A 6 -4.57 7.87 -10.09
N ASN A 7 -5.82 8.35 -10.13
CA ASN A 7 -6.50 8.71 -11.38
C ASN A 7 -6.55 10.22 -11.62
N ASP A 8 -6.99 10.61 -12.81
CA ASP A 8 -7.13 12.00 -13.29
C ASP A 8 -8.15 12.84 -12.51
N ALA A 9 -9.15 12.19 -11.90
CA ALA A 9 -10.07 12.83 -10.98
C ALA A 9 -9.45 13.18 -9.61
N GLY A 10 -8.28 12.60 -9.30
CA GLY A 10 -7.56 12.83 -8.05
C GLY A 10 -7.94 11.86 -6.94
N LEU A 11 -8.37 10.63 -7.25
CA LEU A 11 -8.54 9.53 -6.31
C LEU A 11 -7.28 8.65 -6.32
N ALA A 12 -6.67 8.49 -5.15
CA ALA A 12 -5.63 7.51 -4.88
C ALA A 12 -6.16 6.32 -4.09
N VAL A 13 -5.67 5.13 -4.44
CA VAL A 13 -6.01 3.86 -3.79
C VAL A 13 -4.73 3.08 -3.53
N SER A 14 -4.59 2.52 -2.33
CA SER A 14 -3.60 1.49 -2.02
C SER A 14 -4.25 0.29 -1.34
N LEU A 15 -3.66 -0.90 -1.53
CA LEU A 15 -4.18 -2.13 -0.94
C LEU A 15 -3.12 -2.87 -0.11
N THR A 16 -3.56 -3.53 0.96
CA THR A 16 -2.79 -4.56 1.65
C THR A 16 -3.68 -5.77 1.96
N PHE A 17 -3.08 -6.95 2.07
CA PHE A 17 -3.83 -8.16 2.45
C PHE A 17 -4.32 -8.08 3.90
N GLY A 18 -5.57 -8.49 4.16
CA GLY A 18 -6.22 -8.35 5.48
C GLY A 18 -5.74 -9.33 6.55
N GLY A 19 -4.82 -10.25 6.22
CA GLY A 19 -4.19 -11.15 7.20
C GLY A 19 -5.10 -12.28 7.68
N ASP A 20 -6.08 -12.68 6.87
CA ASP A 20 -7.09 -13.67 7.21
C ASP A 20 -7.29 -14.62 6.01
N ARG A 21 -7.40 -15.93 6.29
CA ARG A 21 -7.45 -17.01 5.28
C ARG A 21 -8.83 -17.19 4.63
N ARG A 22 -9.85 -16.47 5.09
CA ARG A 22 -11.20 -16.54 4.50
C ARG A 22 -11.13 -16.23 3.00
N ALA A 23 -11.84 -17.03 2.23
CA ALA A 23 -12.04 -16.82 0.81
C ALA A 23 -13.51 -17.09 0.49
N GLY A 24 -14.04 -16.42 -0.53
CA GLY A 24 -15.42 -16.58 -0.95
C GLY A 24 -15.66 -16.08 -2.36
N ARG A 25 -16.92 -16.06 -2.77
CA ARG A 25 -17.32 -15.53 -4.08
C ARG A 25 -17.13 -14.01 -4.10
N GLY A 26 -16.42 -13.52 -5.11
CA GLY A 26 -16.20 -12.10 -5.33
C GLY A 26 -15.08 -11.87 -6.34
N PHE A 27 -14.76 -10.60 -6.58
CA PHE A 27 -13.67 -10.21 -7.47
C PHE A 27 -12.32 -10.28 -6.75
N ALA A 28 -11.28 -10.64 -7.51
CA ALA A 28 -9.90 -10.45 -7.07
C ALA A 28 -9.64 -8.96 -6.83
N ILE A 29 -9.01 -8.62 -5.70
CA ILE A 29 -8.84 -7.22 -5.30
C ILE A 29 -8.15 -6.34 -6.36
N PRO A 30 -7.20 -6.83 -7.19
CA PRO A 30 -6.60 -5.96 -8.21
C PRO A 30 -7.58 -5.51 -9.29
N ILE A 31 -8.67 -6.26 -9.52
CA ILE A 31 -9.73 -5.85 -10.45
C ILE A 31 -10.63 -4.80 -9.79
N VAL A 32 -10.90 -4.95 -8.49
CA VAL A 32 -11.65 -3.94 -7.73
C VAL A 32 -10.90 -2.62 -7.69
N VAL A 33 -9.59 -2.62 -7.39
CA VAL A 33 -8.78 -1.39 -7.40
C VAL A 33 -8.77 -0.75 -8.78
N ARG A 34 -8.65 -1.54 -9.86
CA ARG A 34 -8.77 -1.03 -11.23
C ARG A 34 -10.13 -0.36 -11.48
N TYR A 35 -11.22 -1.02 -11.11
CA TYR A 35 -12.58 -0.49 -11.24
C TYR A 35 -12.72 0.85 -10.49
N LEU A 36 -12.28 0.91 -9.23
CA LEU A 36 -12.36 2.15 -8.45
C LEU A 36 -11.61 3.30 -9.13
N LEU A 37 -10.39 3.04 -9.61
CA LEU A 37 -9.59 4.06 -10.29
C LEU A 37 -10.17 4.46 -11.66
N GLU A 38 -10.94 3.61 -12.33
CA GLU A 38 -11.59 3.93 -13.61
C GLU A 38 -12.95 4.61 -13.47
N THR A 39 -13.68 4.39 -12.37
CA THR A 39 -15.10 4.80 -12.28
C THR A 39 -15.42 5.75 -11.13
N CYS A 40 -14.47 6.03 -10.22
CA CYS A 40 -14.71 6.85 -9.03
C CYS A 40 -13.85 8.11 -9.07
N ALA A 41 -14.43 9.25 -8.71
CA ALA A 41 -13.72 10.53 -8.70
C ALA A 41 -13.21 10.91 -7.30
N SER A 42 -13.74 10.28 -6.25
CA SER A 42 -13.49 10.68 -4.88
C SER A 42 -13.67 9.56 -3.85
N VAL A 43 -13.33 9.82 -2.59
CA VAL A 43 -13.48 8.83 -1.51
C VAL A 43 -14.94 8.36 -1.35
N PRO A 44 -15.96 9.24 -1.28
CA PRO A 44 -17.34 8.76 -1.18
C PRO A 44 -17.83 7.95 -2.38
N ASP A 45 -17.38 8.27 -3.59
CA ASP A 45 -17.73 7.48 -4.78
C ASP A 45 -17.18 6.06 -4.65
N ALA A 46 -15.93 5.94 -4.21
CA ALA A 46 -15.27 4.66 -3.99
C ALA A 46 -15.91 3.87 -2.83
N GLU A 47 -16.31 4.53 -1.73
CA GLU A 47 -17.07 3.90 -0.65
C GLU A 47 -18.42 3.36 -1.14
N ALA A 48 -19.17 4.17 -1.89
CA ALA A 48 -20.46 3.78 -2.47
C ALA A 48 -20.30 2.61 -3.45
N ALA A 49 -19.26 2.63 -4.29
CA ALA A 49 -18.93 1.53 -5.19
C ALA A 49 -18.60 0.25 -4.44
N LEU A 50 -17.70 0.32 -3.44
CA LEU A 50 -17.29 -0.84 -2.64
C LEU A 50 -18.45 -1.49 -1.90
N ALA A 51 -19.46 -0.73 -1.47
CA ALA A 51 -20.66 -1.28 -0.84
C ALA A 51 -21.43 -2.28 -1.73
N ARG A 52 -21.18 -2.28 -3.04
CA ARG A 52 -21.85 -3.15 -4.02
C ARG A 52 -20.92 -4.20 -4.63
N LEU A 53 -19.61 -4.12 -4.38
CA LEU A 53 -18.61 -4.98 -5.02
C LEU A 53 -18.22 -6.13 -4.08
N PRO A 54 -18.56 -7.39 -4.41
CA PRO A 54 -18.10 -8.53 -3.63
C PRO A 54 -16.59 -8.72 -3.83
N VAL A 55 -15.83 -8.91 -2.75
CA VAL A 55 -14.40 -9.21 -2.79
C VAL A 55 -14.14 -10.67 -2.42
N GLN A 56 -13.19 -11.32 -3.07
CA GLN A 56 -12.96 -12.75 -2.86
C GLN A 56 -12.21 -13.07 -1.56
N ALA A 57 -11.50 -12.12 -0.97
CA ALA A 57 -10.65 -12.31 0.21
C ALA A 57 -10.56 -11.02 1.05
N PRO A 58 -10.06 -11.11 2.30
CA PRO A 58 -9.84 -9.96 3.17
C PRO A 58 -8.73 -9.02 2.67
N TYR A 59 -9.04 -7.73 2.57
CA TYR A 59 -8.06 -6.68 2.24
C TYR A 59 -8.33 -5.41 3.06
N ASN A 60 -7.31 -4.57 3.16
CA ASN A 60 -7.42 -3.19 3.60
C ASN A 60 -7.25 -2.31 2.37
N LEU A 61 -8.23 -1.47 2.07
CA LEU A 61 -8.13 -0.45 1.03
C LEU A 61 -7.99 0.91 1.69
N THR A 62 -6.92 1.65 1.41
CA THR A 62 -6.76 3.04 1.86
C THR A 62 -7.00 3.96 0.68
N LEU A 63 -7.95 4.86 0.85
CA LEU A 63 -8.41 5.83 -0.14
C LEU A 63 -7.98 7.22 0.30
N LEU A 64 -7.56 8.05 -0.66
CA LEU A 64 -7.28 9.47 -0.47
C LEU A 64 -7.75 10.22 -1.71
N ASP A 65 -8.45 11.35 -1.56
CA ASP A 65 -8.80 12.20 -2.70
C ASP A 65 -8.12 13.56 -2.67
N ARG A 66 -8.23 14.29 -3.79
CA ARG A 66 -7.71 15.65 -3.98
C ARG A 66 -8.22 16.66 -2.95
N ALA A 67 -9.38 16.44 -2.34
CA ALA A 67 -9.90 17.28 -1.26
C ALA A 67 -9.28 16.95 0.10
N GLY A 68 -8.36 15.98 0.16
CA GLY A 68 -7.71 15.53 1.39
C GLY A 68 -8.57 14.58 2.23
N ARG A 69 -9.73 14.12 1.73
CA ARG A 69 -10.52 13.11 2.44
C ARG A 69 -9.79 11.78 2.34
N ARG A 70 -9.70 11.09 3.47
CA ARG A 70 -9.06 9.78 3.58
C ARG A 70 -9.97 8.79 4.28
N GLN A 71 -9.97 7.55 3.81
CA GLN A 71 -10.68 6.47 4.47
C GLN A 71 -9.95 5.15 4.24
N THR A 72 -9.73 4.39 5.31
CA THR A 72 -9.35 2.97 5.19
C THR A 72 -10.58 2.09 5.38
N LEU A 73 -10.83 1.16 4.47
CA LEU A 73 -11.91 0.19 4.54
C LEU A 73 -11.34 -1.22 4.69
N PHE A 74 -11.85 -1.97 5.66
CA PHE A 74 -11.68 -3.41 5.73
C PHE A 74 -12.76 -4.07 4.87
N VAL A 75 -12.33 -4.78 3.83
CA VAL A 75 -13.22 -5.53 2.94
C VAL A 75 -12.97 -7.03 3.12
N GLY A 76 -13.98 -7.86 2.86
CA GLY A 76 -13.88 -9.31 2.99
C GLY A 76 -15.04 -10.04 2.30
N PRO A 77 -14.92 -11.37 2.12
CA PRO A 77 -15.92 -12.15 1.41
C PRO A 77 -17.24 -12.20 2.18
N GLY A 78 -18.34 -11.84 1.51
CA GLY A 78 -19.69 -11.90 2.07
C GLY A 78 -20.00 -10.84 3.14
N GLU A 79 -19.12 -9.85 3.34
CA GLU A 79 -19.29 -8.79 4.32
C GLU A 79 -19.41 -7.42 3.65
N ALA A 80 -20.19 -6.52 4.23
CA ALA A 80 -20.14 -5.11 3.86
C ALA A 80 -18.77 -4.50 4.22
N PRO A 81 -18.23 -3.57 3.42
CA PRO A 81 -17.02 -2.84 3.76
C PRO A 81 -17.15 -2.16 5.14
N ARG A 82 -16.13 -2.30 5.99
CA ARG A 82 -16.10 -1.72 7.34
C ARG A 82 -15.09 -0.57 7.41
N PRO A 83 -15.52 0.67 7.69
CA PRO A 83 -14.62 1.79 7.96
C PRO A 83 -13.68 1.49 9.12
N ALA A 84 -12.40 1.74 8.93
CA ALA A 84 -11.36 1.63 9.95
C ALA A 84 -10.86 3.03 10.33
N ARG A 85 -10.81 3.31 11.63
CA ARG A 85 -10.21 4.54 12.18
C ARG A 85 -8.72 4.34 12.37
N VAL A 86 -7.99 4.17 11.28
CA VAL A 86 -6.53 3.97 11.27
C VAL A 86 -5.88 4.94 10.30
N VAL A 87 -4.65 5.37 10.63
CA VAL A 87 -3.82 6.21 9.75
C VAL A 87 -2.70 5.43 9.05
N ALA A 88 -2.50 4.17 9.45
CA ALA A 88 -1.55 3.24 8.87
C ALA A 88 -2.13 1.83 8.83
N ALA A 89 -2.09 1.21 7.65
CA ALA A 89 -2.54 -0.16 7.41
C ALA A 89 -1.37 -1.04 6.96
N THR A 90 -1.23 -2.22 7.56
CA THR A 90 -0.28 -3.25 7.14
C THR A 90 -1.05 -4.51 6.75
N ASN A 91 -0.53 -5.71 6.98
CA ASN A 91 -1.11 -6.96 6.48
C ASN A 91 -2.00 -7.66 7.53
N HIS A 92 -2.85 -6.90 8.23
CA HIS A 92 -3.87 -7.38 9.15
C HIS A 92 -5.02 -6.35 9.23
N GLN A 93 -6.22 -6.77 9.63
CA GLN A 93 -7.37 -5.86 9.87
C GLN A 93 -7.36 -5.34 11.32
N ALA A 94 -8.51 -5.26 11.99
CA ALA A 94 -8.64 -4.74 13.36
C ALA A 94 -7.82 -5.54 14.40
N SER A 95 -7.61 -6.83 14.16
CA SER A 95 -6.82 -7.71 15.00
C SER A 95 -6.09 -8.75 14.16
N VAL A 96 -5.07 -9.37 14.75
CA VAL A 96 -4.36 -10.49 14.12
C VAL A 96 -5.20 -11.76 14.26
N SER A 97 -5.73 -12.25 13.14
CA SER A 97 -6.46 -13.52 13.08
C SER A 97 -5.56 -14.68 12.63
N TRP A 98 -4.52 -14.42 11.83
CA TRP A 98 -3.55 -15.42 11.37
C TRP A 98 -2.14 -15.17 11.92
N THR A 99 -1.86 -15.70 13.11
CA THR A 99 -0.61 -15.44 13.85
C THR A 99 0.66 -15.80 13.08
N GLN A 100 0.69 -16.94 12.40
CA GLN A 100 1.88 -17.36 11.64
C GLN A 100 2.20 -16.38 10.50
N TYR A 101 1.19 -15.94 9.76
CA TYR A 101 1.35 -14.95 8.70
C TYR A 101 1.74 -13.57 9.25
N ALA A 102 1.14 -13.17 10.38
CA ALA A 102 1.49 -11.92 11.04
C ALA A 102 2.97 -11.89 11.49
N ARG A 103 3.50 -13.02 11.97
CA ARG A 103 4.93 -13.18 12.30
C ARG A 103 5.81 -13.12 11.05
N ALA A 104 5.48 -13.90 10.02
CA ALA A 104 6.25 -13.95 8.77
C ALA A 104 6.34 -12.57 8.09
N THR A 105 5.24 -11.83 8.06
CA THR A 105 5.18 -10.49 7.44
C THR A 105 5.55 -9.34 8.37
N ARG A 106 5.84 -9.62 9.65
CA ARG A 106 6.12 -8.62 10.69
C ARG A 106 5.08 -7.49 10.71
N THR A 107 3.81 -7.85 10.48
CA THR A 107 2.73 -6.89 10.19
C THR A 107 2.51 -5.89 11.33
N VAL A 108 2.59 -6.36 12.58
CA VAL A 108 2.43 -5.54 13.79
C VAL A 108 3.65 -4.67 14.04
N GLU A 109 4.86 -5.19 13.83
CA GLU A 109 6.12 -4.44 13.97
C GLU A 109 6.18 -3.27 12.98
N ARG A 110 5.86 -3.52 11.70
CA ARG A 110 5.80 -2.48 10.69
C ARG A 110 4.76 -1.43 11.00
N GLN A 111 3.58 -1.82 11.49
CA GLN A 111 2.55 -0.85 11.87
C GLN A 111 3.00 0.02 13.04
N ARG A 112 3.60 -0.59 14.08
CA ARG A 112 4.17 0.18 15.22
C ARG A 112 5.25 1.15 14.76
N CYS A 113 6.12 0.72 13.85
CA CYS A 113 7.13 1.59 13.25
C CYS A 113 6.50 2.78 12.51
N LEU A 114 5.47 2.55 11.68
CA LEU A 114 4.76 3.62 10.98
C LEU A 114 4.10 4.61 11.95
N LEU A 115 3.42 4.11 12.97
CA LEU A 115 2.75 4.98 13.96
C LEU A 115 3.78 5.80 14.75
N ALA A 116 4.87 5.19 15.19
CA ALA A 116 5.94 5.91 15.88
C ALA A 116 6.57 7.01 15.01
N LEU A 117 6.77 6.76 13.71
CA LEU A 117 7.27 7.76 12.78
C LEU A 117 6.27 8.90 12.54
N LEU A 118 4.97 8.64 12.56
CA LEU A 118 3.92 9.66 12.42
C LEU A 118 3.77 10.52 13.68
N ASP A 119 4.03 9.94 14.85
CA ASP A 119 3.91 10.63 16.14
C ASP A 119 5.17 11.44 16.52
N ASP A 120 6.29 11.23 15.82
CA ASP A 120 7.55 11.92 16.09
C ASP A 120 7.60 13.30 15.40
N PRO A 121 7.61 14.42 16.16
CA PRO A 121 7.64 15.77 15.58
C PRO A 121 8.96 16.10 14.88
N GLY A 122 10.02 15.32 15.09
CA GLY A 122 11.30 15.46 14.39
C GLY A 122 11.33 14.78 13.01
N VAL A 123 10.31 14.00 12.65
CA VAL A 123 10.24 13.30 11.37
C VAL A 123 9.51 14.17 10.34
N ASP A 124 10.26 14.63 9.34
CA ASP A 124 9.71 15.30 8.18
C ASP A 124 9.24 14.30 7.10
N GLU A 125 8.55 14.80 6.06
CA GLU A 125 8.04 13.98 4.97
C GLU A 125 9.16 13.18 4.28
N ALA A 126 10.30 13.82 4.02
CA ALA A 126 11.42 13.19 3.34
C ALA A 126 11.98 11.99 4.14
N SER A 127 12.11 12.16 5.45
CA SER A 127 12.55 11.12 6.39
C SER A 127 11.51 10.02 6.52
N PHE A 128 10.22 10.37 6.61
CA PHE A 128 9.11 9.42 6.66
C PHE A 128 9.09 8.52 5.41
N VAL A 129 9.13 9.12 4.21
CA VAL A 129 9.20 8.38 2.95
C VAL A 129 10.49 7.56 2.88
N GLY A 130 11.62 8.13 3.31
CA GLY A 130 12.91 7.43 3.34
C GLY A 130 12.92 6.18 4.23
N ALA A 131 12.08 6.12 5.26
CA ALA A 131 11.95 4.94 6.12
C ALA A 131 11.39 3.72 5.36
N PHE A 132 10.55 3.92 4.33
CA PHE A 132 10.03 2.82 3.50
C PHE A 132 11.12 2.14 2.64
N LEU A 133 12.31 2.74 2.52
CA LEU A 133 13.44 2.18 1.78
C LEU A 133 14.39 1.36 2.69
N ARG A 134 14.08 1.23 3.98
CA ARG A 134 14.89 0.52 4.98
C ARG A 134 14.03 -0.40 5.84
N ALA A 135 14.66 -1.38 6.50
CA ALA A 135 13.98 -2.18 7.50
C ALA A 135 13.46 -1.29 8.66
N PRO A 136 12.32 -1.63 9.30
CA PRO A 136 11.51 -2.83 9.07
C PRO A 136 10.45 -2.67 7.96
N LEU A 137 10.26 -1.48 7.40
CA LEU A 137 9.21 -1.20 6.41
C LEU A 137 9.53 -1.81 5.04
N ARG A 138 10.79 -1.75 4.61
CA ARG A 138 11.31 -2.48 3.46
C ARG A 138 11.62 -3.92 3.87
N SER A 139 11.07 -4.85 3.12
CA SER A 139 11.42 -6.27 3.19
C SER A 139 12.28 -6.66 1.98
N VAL A 140 13.24 -7.56 2.19
CA VAL A 140 14.14 -8.06 1.12
C VAL A 140 14.09 -9.58 0.98
N ASP A 141 13.10 -10.22 1.60
CA ASP A 141 12.87 -11.65 1.51
C ASP A 141 12.16 -12.03 0.20
N TYR A 142 12.87 -11.88 -0.93
CA TYR A 142 12.36 -12.21 -2.25
C TYR A 142 12.17 -13.72 -2.43
N ALA A 143 13.03 -14.54 -1.81
CA ALA A 143 12.92 -15.99 -1.84
C ALA A 143 11.64 -16.51 -1.15
N GLY A 144 11.23 -15.86 -0.05
CA GLY A 144 9.97 -16.13 0.63
C GLY A 144 8.74 -15.44 0.03
N ALA A 145 8.87 -14.77 -1.13
CA ALA A 145 7.81 -13.97 -1.76
C ALA A 145 7.27 -12.80 -0.89
N PHE A 146 8.11 -12.25 0.00
CA PHE A 146 7.79 -11.13 0.88
C PHE A 146 8.67 -9.89 0.63
N GLY A 147 9.45 -9.85 -0.44
CA GLY A 147 10.30 -8.70 -0.76
C GLY A 147 9.51 -7.50 -1.28
N THR A 148 9.93 -6.30 -0.88
CA THR A 148 9.37 -5.03 -1.38
C THR A 148 9.79 -4.83 -2.83
N LEU A 149 8.80 -4.73 -3.72
CA LEU A 149 9.01 -4.48 -5.15
C LEU A 149 9.27 -3.01 -5.45
N TYR A 150 8.56 -2.09 -4.80
CA TYR A 150 8.71 -0.64 -4.89
C TYR A 150 8.04 0.03 -3.70
N THR A 151 8.32 1.33 -3.50
CA THR A 151 7.54 2.24 -2.65
C THR A 151 6.86 3.27 -3.53
N ALA A 152 5.54 3.46 -3.40
CA ALA A 152 4.81 4.51 -4.09
C ALA A 152 4.44 5.65 -3.13
N VAL A 153 4.67 6.89 -3.56
CA VAL A 153 4.20 8.11 -2.88
C VAL A 153 3.19 8.77 -3.79
N LEU A 154 1.92 8.77 -3.39
CA LEU A 154 0.81 9.31 -4.16
C LEU A 154 0.44 10.68 -3.59
N ARG A 155 0.41 11.73 -4.43
CA ARG A 155 -0.01 13.08 -4.05
C ARG A 155 -1.20 13.51 -4.91
N PRO A 156 -2.44 13.19 -4.50
CA PRO A 156 -3.62 13.45 -5.31
C PRO A 156 -3.93 14.93 -5.54
N ALA A 157 -3.54 15.79 -4.59
CA ALA A 157 -3.67 17.24 -4.73
C ALA A 157 -2.85 17.80 -5.90
N ASP A 158 -1.66 17.23 -6.10
CA ASP A 158 -0.71 17.66 -7.13
C ASP A 158 -0.83 16.83 -8.42
N GLY A 159 -1.63 15.77 -8.41
CA GLY A 159 -1.71 14.84 -9.54
C GLY A 159 -0.41 14.08 -9.81
N THR A 160 0.41 13.83 -8.78
CA THR A 160 1.74 13.21 -8.95
C THR A 160 1.88 11.87 -8.22
N VAL A 161 2.75 11.02 -8.75
CA VAL A 161 3.22 9.79 -8.13
C VAL A 161 4.74 9.70 -8.20
N GLU A 162 5.35 9.22 -7.12
CA GLU A 162 6.78 8.87 -7.08
C GLU A 162 6.95 7.40 -6.72
N TYR A 163 7.60 6.64 -7.60
CA TYR A 163 8.04 5.28 -7.33
C TYR A 163 9.50 5.30 -6.88
N ARG A 164 9.78 4.65 -5.75
CA ARG A 164 11.10 4.65 -5.12
C ARG A 164 11.63 3.24 -4.88
N TRP A 165 12.93 3.15 -5.07
CA TRP A 165 13.83 2.06 -4.69
C TRP A 165 15.04 2.68 -3.98
N PRO A 166 15.87 1.89 -3.27
CA PRO A 166 17.08 2.43 -2.64
C PRO A 166 18.02 3.17 -3.61
N SER A 167 18.09 2.74 -4.86
CA SER A 167 18.99 3.27 -5.89
C SER A 167 18.31 4.11 -6.97
N LEU A 168 16.97 4.18 -6.99
CA LEU A 168 16.23 4.83 -8.07
C LEU A 168 14.98 5.53 -7.54
N THR A 169 14.70 6.71 -8.08
CA THR A 169 13.42 7.39 -7.91
C THR A 169 12.89 7.70 -9.31
N TRP A 170 11.62 7.36 -9.55
CA TRP A 170 10.93 7.64 -10.81
C TRP A 170 9.63 8.39 -10.50
N ARG A 171 9.54 9.63 -10.99
CA ARG A 171 8.39 10.51 -10.80
C ARG A 171 7.54 10.54 -12.06
N GLN A 172 6.23 10.62 -11.89
CA GLN A 172 5.24 10.87 -12.94
C GLN A 172 4.23 11.91 -12.47
N ALA A 173 3.74 12.72 -13.40
CA ALA A 173 2.63 13.64 -13.19
C ALA A 173 1.52 13.34 -14.20
N LEU A 174 0.26 13.55 -13.83
CA LEU A 174 -0.88 13.34 -14.73
C LEU A 174 -0.87 14.33 -15.90
N ASP A 175 -0.50 15.59 -15.66
CA ASP A 175 -0.47 16.64 -16.67
C ASP A 175 0.81 16.62 -17.55
N ASP A 176 1.78 15.79 -17.20
CA ASP A 176 3.06 15.63 -17.92
C ASP A 176 3.52 14.16 -17.83
N PHE A 177 2.65 13.25 -18.27
CA PHE A 177 2.90 11.82 -18.21
C PHE A 177 3.82 11.38 -19.36
N ASP A 178 5.02 10.90 -19.02
CA ASP A 178 5.96 10.31 -19.97
C ASP A 178 5.96 8.78 -19.84
N GLU A 179 5.42 8.08 -20.83
CA GLU A 179 5.39 6.62 -20.82
C GLU A 179 6.82 6.05 -20.86
N GLY A 180 7.14 5.15 -19.93
CA GLY A 180 8.49 4.63 -19.83
C GLY A 180 8.58 3.29 -19.12
N ILE A 181 9.72 2.63 -19.33
CA ILE A 181 10.07 1.38 -18.65
C ILE A 181 11.32 1.63 -17.82
N ARG A 182 11.37 1.02 -16.62
CA ARG A 182 12.55 1.02 -15.74
C ARG A 182 12.87 -0.42 -15.35
N THR A 183 14.12 -0.82 -15.56
CA THR A 183 14.64 -2.08 -15.04
C THR A 183 15.34 -1.81 -13.71
N VAL A 184 14.92 -2.49 -12.65
CA VAL A 184 15.47 -2.31 -11.31
C VAL A 184 15.96 -3.64 -10.77
N ALA A 185 17.20 -3.67 -10.26
CA ALA A 185 17.73 -4.82 -9.55
C ALA A 185 17.17 -4.84 -8.12
N LEU A 186 16.39 -5.87 -7.82
CA LEU A 186 15.89 -6.13 -6.48
C LEU A 186 16.94 -6.92 -5.70
N ALA A 187 17.94 -6.21 -5.17
CA ALA A 187 18.98 -6.85 -4.37
C ALA A 187 18.43 -7.24 -2.99
N GLY A 188 18.55 -8.53 -2.66
CA GLY A 188 18.67 -8.95 -1.27
C GLY A 188 20.04 -8.48 -0.78
N VAL A 189 20.11 -7.69 0.28
CA VAL A 189 21.40 -7.30 0.86
C VAL A 189 22.07 -8.58 1.36
N CYS A 190 23.02 -9.08 0.58
CA CYS A 190 24.07 -9.96 1.06
C CYS A 190 25.39 -9.23 0.77
N GLU A 191 25.64 -8.14 1.50
CA GLU A 191 27.03 -7.76 1.75
C GLU A 191 27.54 -8.72 2.82
N SER A 192 28.01 -9.88 2.38
CA SER A 192 28.95 -10.66 3.18
C SER A 192 30.10 -9.73 3.56
N ALA A 193 30.29 -9.51 4.86
CA ALA A 193 31.47 -8.86 5.40
C ALA A 193 32.70 -9.49 4.74
N SER A 194 33.38 -8.70 3.91
CA SER A 194 34.67 -9.05 3.37
C SER A 194 35.63 -9.20 4.55
N THR A 195 36.17 -10.40 4.66
CA THR A 195 37.29 -10.76 5.52
C THR A 195 38.44 -9.79 5.26
N ALA A 196 38.92 -9.13 6.31
CA ALA A 196 40.20 -8.43 6.30
C ALA A 196 40.94 -8.77 7.60
N MET A 197 42.00 -9.58 7.42
CA MET A 197 43.15 -9.93 8.27
C MET A 197 42.94 -10.14 9.77
#